data_AF-A0A7C7THX0-F1
#
_entry.id   AF-A0A7C7THX0-F1
#
_cell.length_a   1.000
_cell.length_b   1.000
_cell.length_c   1.000
_cell.angle_alpha   90.00
_cell.angle_beta   90.00
_cell.angle_gamma   90.00
#
_symmetry.space_group_name_H-M   'P 1'
#
loop_
_entity.id
_entity.type
_entity.pdbx_description
1 polymer ?
#
loop_
_entity_poly.entity_id
_entity_poly.type
_entity_poly.pdbx_seq_one_letter_code
_entity_poly.pdbx_strand_id
1 'polypeptide(L)' 'LAEGEVCISSTARNFKGRMGHPTSKVYLGSPYTVAASAIVGHITDPRKFLNGDRK' A
#
# COMPACT_ATOMS: atom_id res chain seq x y z
N LEU A 1 -11.50 -5.46 -3.61
CA LEU A 1 -10.94 -6.38 -2.61
C LEU A 1 -11.96 -7.42 -2.24
N ALA A 2 -11.61 -8.69 -2.41
CA ALA A 2 -12.37 -9.83 -1.94
C ALA A 2 -12.32 -9.93 -0.40
N GLU A 3 -13.02 -10.91 0.14
CA GLU A 3 -13.06 -11.18 1.58
C GLU A 3 -11.66 -11.42 2.13
N GLY A 4 -11.32 -10.75 3.25
CA GLY A 4 -10.04 -10.93 3.94
C GLY A 4 -8.80 -10.35 3.24
N GLU A 5 -8.93 -9.82 2.03
CA GLU A 5 -7.79 -9.25 1.30
C GLU A 5 -7.22 -7.99 1.97
N VAL A 6 -5.92 -7.80 1.76
CA VAL A 6 -5.17 -6.64 2.25
C VAL A 6 -4.71 -5.79 1.07
N CYS A 7 -4.91 -4.49 1.18
CA CYS A 7 -4.46 -3.51 0.19
C CYS A 7 -3.76 -2.34 0.85
N ILE A 8 -2.74 -1.81 0.19
CA ILE A 8 -2.16 -0.51 0.49
C ILE A 8 -2.45 0.44 -0.67
N SER A 9 -2.86 1.67 -0.36
CA SER A 9 -3.32 2.66 -1.35
C SER A 9 -2.81 4.06 -1.01
N SER A 10 -2.59 4.87 -2.05
CA SER A 10 -2.24 6.30 -1.92
C SER A 10 -3.45 7.23 -1.92
N THR A 11 -4.66 6.68 -1.77
CA THR A 11 -5.88 7.48 -1.59
C THR A 11 -5.94 8.16 -0.21
N ALA A 12 -6.85 9.11 -0.01
CA ALA A 12 -6.97 9.85 1.24
C ALA A 12 -7.80 9.17 2.34
N ARG A 13 -8.50 8.06 2.06
CA ARG A 13 -9.48 7.46 3.00
C ARG A 13 -9.51 5.93 2.92
N ASN A 14 -9.65 5.26 4.06
CA ASN A 14 -9.67 3.80 4.19
C ASN A 14 -10.87 3.26 5.00
N PHE A 15 -12.03 3.90 4.93
CA PHE A 15 -13.22 3.43 5.65
C PHE A 15 -13.61 2.00 5.27
N LYS A 16 -14.21 1.27 6.22
CA LYS A 16 -14.65 -0.11 6.02
C LYS A 16 -15.53 -0.24 4.77
N GLY A 17 -15.22 -1.20 3.91
CA GLY A 17 -15.96 -1.44 2.66
C GLY A 17 -15.68 -0.45 1.52
N ARG A 18 -14.73 0.49 1.68
CA ARG A 18 -14.46 1.52 0.66
C ARG A 18 -13.92 0.95 -0.66
N MET A 19 -13.08 -0.09 -0.59
CA MET A 19 -12.40 -0.69 -1.76
C MET A 19 -12.81 -2.15 -1.99
N GLY A 20 -13.95 -2.58 -1.45
CA GLY A 20 -14.44 -3.94 -1.63
C GLY A 20 -15.15 -4.47 -0.39
N HIS A 21 -14.94 -5.76 -0.12
CA HIS A 21 -15.63 -6.46 0.96
C HIS A 21 -15.39 -5.77 2.32
N PRO A 22 -16.39 -5.65 3.21
CA PRO A 22 -16.25 -4.96 4.49
C PRO A 22 -15.20 -5.57 5.44
N THR A 23 -14.80 -6.82 5.24
CA THR A 23 -13.72 -7.45 6.04
C THR A 23 -12.32 -7.26 5.43
N SER A 24 -12.23 -6.69 4.22
CA SER A 24 -10.94 -6.32 3.63
C SER A 24 -10.28 -5.20 4.43
N LYS A 25 -8.95 -5.17 4.42
CA LYS A 25 -8.14 -4.19 5.15
C LYS A 25 -7.44 -3.27 4.16
N VAL A 26 -7.65 -1.96 4.31
CA VAL A 26 -7.03 -0.93 3.48
C VAL A 26 -6.11 -0.07 4.33
N TYR A 27 -4.84 -0.02 3.94
CA TYR A 27 -3.82 0.81 4.57
C TYR A 27 -3.48 2.00 3.68
N LEU A 28 -3.29 3.17 4.27
CA LEU A 28 -2.88 4.36 3.54
C LEU A 28 -1.37 4.52 3.60
N GLY A 29 -0.76 4.87 2.48
CA GLY A 29 0.68 5.11 2.37
C GLY A 29 1.00 6.17 1.33
N SER A 30 2.21 6.71 1.39
CA SER A 30 2.70 7.58 0.32
C SER A 30 2.85 6.79 -1.00
N PRO A 31 2.86 7.46 -2.17
CA PRO A 31 3.11 6.78 -3.44
C PRO A 31 4.40 5.94 -3.44
N TYR A 32 5.46 6.43 -2.78
CA TYR A 32 6.71 5.69 -2.63
C TYR A 32 6.52 4.37 -1.88
N THR A 33 5.85 4.40 -0.72
CA THR A 33 5.58 3.19 0.07
C THR A 33 4.68 2.21 -0.66
N VAL A 34 3.65 2.70 -1.37
CA VAL A 34 2.76 1.86 -2.18
C VAL A 34 3.54 1.16 -3.30
N ALA A 35 4.36 1.90 -4.04
CA ALA A 35 5.19 1.34 -5.12
C ALA A 35 6.18 0.30 -4.60
N ALA A 36 6.88 0.60 -3.50
CA ALA A 36 7.79 -0.35 -2.87
C ALA A 36 7.07 -1.63 -2.39
N SER A 37 5.88 -1.48 -1.82
CA SER A 37 5.08 -2.61 -1.34
C SER A 37 4.54 -3.47 -2.48
N ALA A 38 4.21 -2.86 -3.61
CA ALA A 38 3.78 -3.57 -4.82
C ALA A 38 4.90 -4.43 -5.41
N ILE A 39 6.16 -4.01 -5.29
CA ILE A 39 7.32 -4.78 -5.76
C ILE A 39 7.53 -6.05 -4.91
N VAL A 40 7.41 -5.94 -3.58
CA VAL A 40 7.76 -7.05 -2.67
C VAL A 40 6.58 -7.92 -2.26
N GLY A 41 5.34 -7.50 -2.54
CA GLY A 41 4.13 -8.24 -2.19
C GLY A 41 3.68 -8.12 -0.72
N HIS A 42 4.29 -7.21 0.05
CA HIS A 42 3.89 -6.89 1.42
C HIS A 42 4.24 -5.44 1.76
N ILE A 43 3.65 -4.87 2.81
CA ILE A 43 3.94 -3.49 3.23
C ILE A 43 5.43 -3.40 3.60
N THR A 44 6.16 -2.49 2.95
CA THR A 44 7.62 -2.36 3.10
C THR A 44 8.07 -0.91 3.09
N ASP A 45 9.27 -0.69 3.63
CA ASP A 45 9.90 0.62 3.65
C ASP A 45 10.45 0.99 2.25
N PRO A 46 10.04 2.13 1.67
CA PRO A 46 10.49 2.54 0.34
C PRO A 46 11.98 2.90 0.27
N ARG A 47 12.63 3.21 1.40
CA ARG A 47 14.07 3.57 1.43
C ARG A 47 14.97 2.45 0.91
N LYS A 48 14.49 1.20 0.91
CA LYS A 48 15.20 0.07 0.29
C LYS A 48 15.36 0.22 -1.23
N PHE A 49 14.54 1.05 -1.87
CA PHE A 49 14.49 1.24 -3.33
C PHE A 49 14.92 2.64 -3.79
N LEU A 50 14.99 3.61 -2.88
CA LEU A 50 15.28 5.01 -3.19
C LEU A 50 16.78 5.36 -3.25
N ASN A 51 17.67 4.36 -3.34
CA ASN A 51 19.12 4.57 -3.43
C ASN A 51 19.62 5.05 -4.80
N GLY A 52 18.76 5.67 -5.62
CA GLY A 52 19.14 6.34 -6.87
C GLY A 52 19.42 7.83 -6.64
N ASP A 53 20.58 8.30 -7.13
CA ASP A 53 21.08 9.68 -7.13
C ASP A 53 21.76 10.21 -5.85
N ARG A 54 22.64 9.40 -5.24
CA ARG A 54 23.83 9.95 -4.56
C ARG A 54 25.02 9.87 -5.50
N LYS A 55 25.14 10.86 -6.38
CA LYS A 55 26.45 11.27 -6.91
C LYS A 55 27.10 12.21 -5.91
#